data_AF-M7ZH93-F1
#
_entry.id   AF-M7ZH93-F1
#
_cell.length_a   1.000
_cell.length_b   1.000
_cell.length_c   1.000
_cell.angle_alpha   90.00
_cell.angle_beta   90.00
_cell.angle_gamma   90.00
#
_symmetry.space_group_name_H-M   'P 1'
#
loop_
_entity.id
_entity.type
_entity.pdbx_description
1 polymer ?
#
loop_
_entity_poly.entity_id
_entity_poly.type
_entity_poly.pdbx_seq_one_letter_code
_entity_poly.pdbx_strand_id
1 'polypeptide(L)'
;MERTVYLETSKKEEQKPDNWGNPRKINSGLAQDVFLTNSIIDMYSKYGLIDEVRLVFDRAEERDEASWNLLLSAYVRMGWPEVAVHVLVWMHRSGVKLDSFALGGILKACSELQGSEDVRRMLHGCVVKVGLDLDMFVGSAMVDMYAKNGGLEEAIKVFDCIPNQNAVVYGAMIAGFARLGNDPCPEAL
;
A
#
# COMPACT_ATOMS: atom_id res chain seq x y z
N MET A 1 -13.81 29.94 -3.04
CA MET A 1 -14.98 29.43 -3.80
C MET A 1 -14.55 28.29 -4.74
N GLU A 2 -13.69 27.36 -4.29
CA GLU A 2 -13.18 26.25 -5.12
C GLU A 2 -13.29 24.87 -4.43
N ARG A 3 -13.89 24.80 -3.22
CA ARG A 3 -14.11 23.54 -2.50
C ARG A 3 -15.44 22.84 -2.84
N THR A 4 -16.32 23.50 -3.59
CA THR A 4 -17.67 23.00 -3.88
C THR A 4 -17.78 22.25 -5.21
N VAL A 5 -16.80 22.37 -6.12
CA VAL A 5 -16.86 21.71 -7.43
C VAL A 5 -16.44 20.22 -7.36
N TYR A 6 -15.62 19.82 -6.38
CA TYR A 6 -15.19 18.43 -6.21
C TYR A 6 -16.18 17.53 -5.46
N LEU A 7 -17.18 18.11 -4.77
CA LEU A 7 -18.21 17.35 -4.07
C LEU A 7 -19.41 17.00 -4.96
N GLU A 8 -19.55 17.64 -6.12
CA GLU A 8 -20.63 17.34 -7.08
C GLU A 8 -20.23 16.26 -8.10
N THR A 9 -18.94 15.96 -8.26
CA THR A 9 -18.47 14.85 -9.10
C THR A 9 -18.49 13.49 -8.41
N SER A 10 -18.80 13.39 -7.10
CA SER A 10 -18.87 12.10 -6.38
C SER A 10 -20.22 11.37 -6.46
N LYS A 11 -21.17 11.84 -7.28
CA LYS A 11 -22.52 11.25 -7.39
C LYS A 11 -22.95 10.75 -8.78
N LYS A 12 -22.02 10.46 -9.70
CA LYS A 12 -22.36 9.71 -10.92
C LYS A 12 -21.58 8.40 -11.01
N GLU A 13 -22.33 7.32 -10.80
CA GLU A 13 -22.20 5.99 -11.43
C GLU A 13 -20.91 5.24 -11.08
N GLU A 14 -20.90 4.39 -10.06
CA GLU A 14 -21.28 2.96 -10.21
C GLU A 14 -20.95 2.38 -11.61
N GLN A 15 -19.66 2.17 -11.86
CA GLN A 15 -19.23 1.12 -12.79
C GLN A 15 -18.06 0.36 -12.16
N LYS A 16 -18.41 -0.68 -11.42
CA LYS A 16 -17.51 -1.81 -11.13
C LYS A 16 -16.92 -2.33 -12.44
N PRO A 17 -15.59 -2.49 -12.55
CA PRO A 17 -15.05 -3.48 -13.45
C PRO A 17 -15.00 -4.82 -12.70
N ASP A 18 -16.12 -5.53 -12.65
CA ASP A 18 -16.13 -6.97 -12.39
C ASP A 18 -15.59 -7.69 -13.63
N ASN A 19 -14.30 -7.50 -13.95
CA ASN A 19 -13.60 -8.33 -14.93
C ASN A 19 -12.07 -8.21 -14.79
N TRP A 20 -11.48 -8.91 -13.82
CA TRP A 20 -10.03 -9.22 -13.77
C TRP A 20 -9.62 -10.25 -14.85
N GLY A 21 -10.39 -10.34 -15.94
CA GLY A 21 -10.22 -11.31 -17.01
C GLY A 21 -9.02 -11.00 -17.89
N ASN A 22 -8.18 -12.01 -18.07
CA ASN A 22 -6.96 -11.99 -18.88
C ASN A 22 -7.21 -11.42 -20.30
N PRO A 23 -6.58 -10.30 -20.70
CA PRO A 23 -6.69 -9.81 -22.07
C PRO A 23 -5.98 -10.77 -23.04
N ARG A 24 -6.65 -11.04 -24.18
CA ARG A 24 -6.21 -12.00 -25.22
C ARG A 24 -4.83 -11.65 -25.78
N LYS A 25 -3.96 -12.68 -25.86
CA LYS A 25 -2.66 -12.64 -26.53
C LYS A 25 -2.80 -12.26 -28.01
N ILE A 26 -2.20 -11.14 -28.41
CA ILE A 26 -1.96 -10.78 -29.80
C ILE A 26 -0.47 -10.92 -30.02
N ASN A 27 -0.08 -11.96 -30.74
CA ASN A 27 1.32 -12.32 -30.96
C ASN A 27 1.89 -11.40 -32.05
N SER A 28 2.39 -10.22 -31.68
CA SER A 28 3.19 -9.37 -32.56
C SER A 28 4.64 -9.37 -32.06
N GLY A 29 5.51 -10.03 -32.84
CA GLY A 29 6.92 -10.21 -32.54
C GLY A 29 7.68 -8.90 -32.41
N LEU A 30 7.81 -8.45 -31.16
CA LEU A 30 8.95 -7.78 -30.55
C LEU A 30 8.77 -8.13 -29.07
N ALA A 31 9.80 -8.63 -28.40
CA ALA A 31 9.81 -8.58 -26.95
C ALA A 31 9.61 -7.11 -26.57
N GLN A 32 8.38 -6.73 -26.21
CA GLN A 32 8.07 -5.39 -25.75
C GLN A 32 8.59 -5.35 -24.32
N ASP A 33 9.89 -5.10 -24.25
CA ASP A 33 10.77 -5.36 -23.12
C ASP A 33 10.12 -4.88 -21.82
N VAL A 34 9.98 -5.77 -20.84
CA VAL A 34 9.50 -5.44 -19.49
C VAL A 34 10.25 -4.23 -18.94
N PHE A 35 11.53 -4.07 -19.32
CA PHE A 35 12.32 -2.87 -19.03
C PHE A 35 11.75 -1.58 -19.64
N LEU A 36 11.34 -1.59 -20.92
CA LEU A 36 10.74 -0.43 -21.58
C LEU A 36 9.38 -0.10 -20.94
N THR A 37 8.57 -1.12 -20.67
CA THR A 37 7.30 -0.99 -19.94
C THR A 37 7.53 -0.31 -18.59
N ASN A 38 8.49 -0.81 -17.80
CA ASN A 38 8.82 -0.26 -16.48
C ASN A 38 9.35 1.17 -16.57
N SER A 39 10.15 1.48 -17.60
CA SER A 39 10.66 2.84 -17.84
C SER A 39 9.54 3.83 -18.14
N ILE A 40 8.56 3.44 -18.96
CA ILE A 40 7.40 4.28 -19.29
C ILE A 40 6.50 4.46 -18.08
N ILE A 41 6.23 3.39 -17.32
CA ILE A 41 5.45 3.46 -16.08
C ILE A 41 6.13 4.41 -15.08
N ASP A 42 7.44 4.25 -14.85
CA ASP A 42 8.19 5.10 -13.91
C ASP A 42 8.14 6.58 -14.34
N MET A 43 8.29 6.85 -15.64
CA MET A 43 8.18 8.21 -16.19
C MET A 43 6.79 8.80 -15.92
N TYR A 44 5.70 8.15 -16.32
CA TYR A 44 4.35 8.66 -16.09
C TYR A 44 4.01 8.79 -14.60
N SER A 45 4.47 7.84 -13.78
CA SER A 45 4.32 7.84 -12.33
C SER A 45 4.93 9.09 -11.70
N LYS A 46 6.12 9.52 -12.15
CA LYS A 46 6.80 10.74 -11.66
C LYS A 46 6.04 12.03 -11.98
N TYR A 47 5.28 12.05 -13.07
CA TYR A 47 4.43 13.19 -13.45
C TYR A 47 3.00 13.12 -12.90
N GLY A 48 2.67 12.08 -12.14
CA GLY A 48 1.34 11.88 -11.58
C GLY A 48 0.26 11.53 -12.59
N LEU A 49 0.64 11.03 -13.77
CA LEU A 49 -0.28 10.62 -14.82
C LEU A 49 -0.74 9.18 -14.56
N ILE A 50 -1.58 9.01 -13.53
CA ILE A 50 -1.98 7.69 -13.02
C ILE A 50 -2.79 6.87 -14.04
N ASP A 51 -3.60 7.53 -14.87
CA ASP A 51 -4.37 6.87 -15.92
C ASP A 51 -3.45 6.27 -17.00
N GLU A 52 -2.38 6.98 -17.36
CA GLU A 52 -1.37 6.49 -18.31
C GLU A 52 -0.54 5.35 -17.71
N VAL A 53 -0.16 5.46 -16.42
CA VAL A 53 0.47 4.36 -15.67
C VAL A 53 -0.40 3.11 -15.73
N ARG A 54 -1.70 3.24 -15.47
CA ARG A 54 -2.65 2.12 -15.49
C ARG A 54 -2.80 1.55 -16.90
N LEU A 55 -2.92 2.41 -17.91
CA LEU A 55 -3.07 2.02 -19.30
C LEU A 55 -1.87 1.21 -19.80
N VAL A 56 -0.65 1.70 -19.54
CA VAL A 56 0.59 1.02 -19.92
C VAL A 56 0.71 -0.31 -19.18
N PHE A 57 0.43 -0.32 -17.88
CA PHE A 57 0.43 -1.54 -17.08
C PHE A 57 -0.56 -2.58 -17.62
N ASP A 58 -1.81 -2.22 -17.91
CA ASP A 58 -2.85 -3.15 -18.38
C ASP A 58 -2.57 -3.67 -19.80
N ARG A 59 -1.87 -2.90 -20.63
CA ARG A 59 -1.46 -3.32 -22.00
C ARG A 59 -0.18 -4.14 -22.05
N ALA A 60 0.61 -4.16 -20.99
CA ALA A 60 1.84 -4.94 -20.93
C ALA A 60 1.55 -6.44 -21.08
N GLU A 61 2.23 -7.09 -22.04
CA GLU A 61 2.11 -8.53 -22.26
C GLU A 61 2.79 -9.34 -21.14
N GLU A 62 3.92 -8.83 -20.64
CA GLU A 62 4.65 -9.35 -19.49
C GLU A 62 4.80 -8.27 -18.42
N ARG A 63 4.72 -8.67 -17.15
CA ARG A 63 4.86 -7.81 -15.97
C ARG A 63 5.72 -8.52 -14.96
N ASP A 64 6.79 -7.88 -14.52
CA ASP A 64 7.63 -8.39 -13.45
C ASP A 64 7.31 -7.69 -12.12
N GLU A 65 7.97 -8.12 -11.05
CA GLU A 65 7.85 -7.55 -9.71
C GLU A 65 8.04 -6.01 -9.73
N ALA A 66 8.95 -5.50 -10.55
CA ALA A 66 9.18 -4.07 -10.69
C ALA A 66 7.98 -3.34 -11.32
N SER A 67 7.32 -3.90 -12.33
CA SER A 67 6.08 -3.34 -12.90
C SER A 67 5.01 -3.14 -11.81
N TRP A 68 4.82 -4.17 -10.96
CA TRP A 68 3.83 -4.14 -9.88
C TRP A 68 4.19 -3.13 -8.80
N ASN A 69 5.46 -3.09 -8.39
CA ASN A 69 5.96 -2.15 -7.40
C ASN A 69 5.83 -0.70 -7.88
N LEU A 70 6.02 -0.44 -9.17
CA LEU A 70 5.80 0.88 -9.77
C LEU A 70 4.32 1.29 -9.74
N LEU A 71 3.40 0.39 -10.10
CA LEU A 71 1.96 0.65 -10.05
C LEU A 71 1.49 0.93 -8.62
N LEU A 72 1.90 0.09 -7.67
CA LEU A 72 1.60 0.23 -6.25
C LEU A 72 2.12 1.56 -5.71
N SER A 73 3.39 1.89 -6.00
CA SER A 73 4.01 3.16 -5.58
C SER A 73 3.32 4.39 -6.19
N ALA A 74 2.83 4.27 -7.44
CA ALA A 74 2.11 5.34 -8.09
C ALA A 74 0.81 5.68 -7.33
N TYR A 75 0.00 4.68 -6.97
CA TYR A 75 -1.22 4.88 -6.18
C TYR A 75 -0.96 5.39 -4.77
N VAL A 76 0.09 4.89 -4.10
CA VAL A 76 0.52 5.42 -2.80
C VAL A 76 0.87 6.91 -2.91
N ARG A 77 1.60 7.31 -3.95
CA ARG A 77 1.99 8.71 -4.17
C ARG A 77 0.81 9.62 -4.52
N MET A 78 -0.23 9.09 -5.18
CA MET A 78 -1.48 9.83 -5.43
C MET A 78 -2.33 10.02 -4.16
N GLY A 79 -1.93 9.40 -3.03
CA GLY A 79 -2.71 9.43 -1.80
C GLY A 79 -3.94 8.53 -1.86
N TRP A 80 -3.91 7.45 -2.67
CA TRP A 80 -4.97 6.45 -2.76
C TRP A 80 -4.51 5.08 -2.24
N PRO A 81 -4.14 4.98 -0.95
CA PRO A 81 -3.64 3.75 -0.35
C PRO A 81 -4.65 2.58 -0.37
N GLU A 82 -5.96 2.83 -0.35
CA GLU A 82 -6.98 1.79 -0.47
C GLU A 82 -6.93 1.12 -1.85
N VAL A 83 -6.69 1.90 -2.91
CA VAL A 83 -6.46 1.36 -4.26
C VAL A 83 -5.14 0.60 -4.33
N ALA A 84 -4.09 1.11 -3.68
CA ALA A 84 -2.82 0.41 -3.58
C ALA A 84 -2.95 -0.97 -2.89
N VAL A 85 -3.80 -1.07 -1.86
CA VAL A 85 -4.13 -2.35 -1.20
C VAL A 85 -4.78 -3.32 -2.19
N HIS A 86 -5.71 -2.87 -3.04
CA HIS A 86 -6.28 -3.70 -4.09
C HIS A 86 -5.23 -4.16 -5.11
N VAL A 87 -4.27 -3.30 -5.45
CA VAL A 87 -3.14 -3.67 -6.33
C VAL A 87 -2.25 -4.72 -5.67
N LEU A 88 -1.96 -4.62 -4.37
CA LEU A 88 -1.20 -5.64 -3.62
C LEU A 88 -1.91 -7.00 -3.62
N VAL A 89 -3.22 -7.00 -3.38
CA VAL A 89 -4.04 -8.23 -3.45
C VAL A 89 -4.01 -8.82 -4.87
N TRP A 90 -4.08 -7.97 -5.89
CA TRP A 90 -3.99 -8.40 -7.29
C TRP A 90 -2.62 -8.96 -7.64
N MET A 91 -1.54 -8.32 -7.18
CA MET A 91 -0.14 -8.78 -7.32
C MET A 91 0.01 -10.19 -6.73
N HIS A 92 -0.44 -10.39 -5.49
CA HIS A 92 -0.37 -11.68 -4.80
C HIS A 92 -1.20 -12.76 -5.51
N ARG A 93 -2.43 -12.43 -5.94
CA ARG A 93 -3.29 -13.38 -6.67
C ARG A 93 -2.75 -13.75 -8.05
N SER A 94 -1.94 -12.88 -8.65
CA SER A 94 -1.26 -13.13 -9.92
C SER A 94 -0.01 -14.01 -9.76
N GLY A 95 0.27 -14.50 -8.55
CA GLY A 95 1.43 -15.35 -8.26
C GLY A 95 2.74 -14.57 -8.11
N VAL A 96 2.68 -13.24 -8.09
CA VAL A 96 3.86 -12.40 -7.91
C VAL A 96 4.19 -12.30 -6.43
N LYS A 97 5.46 -12.53 -6.10
CA LYS A 97 5.95 -12.50 -4.73
C LYS A 97 5.86 -11.08 -4.18
N LEU A 98 5.29 -10.93 -2.99
CA LEU A 98 5.34 -9.67 -2.26
C LEU A 98 6.72 -9.53 -1.61
N ASP A 99 7.32 -8.35 -1.72
CA ASP A 99 8.61 -8.02 -1.12
C ASP A 99 8.45 -6.99 0.02
N SER A 100 9.55 -6.75 0.73
CA SER A 100 9.60 -5.77 1.82
C SER A 100 9.28 -4.35 1.34
N PHE A 101 9.58 -4.04 0.07
CA PHE A 101 9.32 -2.72 -0.52
C PHE A 101 7.81 -2.48 -0.70
N ALA A 102 7.09 -3.39 -1.35
CA ALA A 102 5.66 -3.31 -1.58
C ALA A 102 4.88 -3.21 -0.25
N LEU A 103 5.17 -4.13 0.68
CA LEU A 103 4.48 -4.16 1.97
C LEU A 103 4.84 -2.97 2.85
N GLY A 104 6.12 -2.61 2.97
CA GLY A 104 6.53 -1.46 3.76
C GLY A 104 5.96 -0.13 3.23
N GLY A 105 5.91 0.02 1.90
CA GLY A 105 5.29 1.17 1.25
C GLY A 105 3.79 1.29 1.56
N ILE A 106 3.04 0.20 1.44
CA ILE A 106 1.59 0.21 1.76
C ILE A 106 1.34 0.39 3.25
N LEU A 107 2.09 -0.29 4.13
CA LEU A 107 1.94 -0.15 5.58
C LEU A 107 2.12 1.30 6.01
N LYS A 108 3.15 1.97 5.47
CA LYS A 108 3.38 3.40 5.71
C LYS A 108 2.26 4.28 5.15
N ALA A 109 1.75 3.98 3.96
CA ALA A 109 0.65 4.75 3.39
C ALA A 109 -0.65 4.58 4.21
N CYS A 110 -0.90 3.37 4.71
CA CYS A 110 -2.06 3.04 5.52
C CYS A 110 -1.93 3.49 6.98
N SER A 111 -0.72 3.83 7.47
CA SER A 111 -0.55 4.34 8.82
C SER A 111 -1.18 5.72 9.01
N GLU A 112 -1.36 6.48 7.93
CA GLU A 112 -2.01 7.78 7.89
C GLU A 112 -3.52 7.70 7.64
N LEU A 113 -4.06 6.53 7.26
CA LEU A 113 -5.50 6.34 7.06
C LEU A 113 -6.20 6.16 8.40
N GLN A 114 -7.22 6.98 8.67
CA GLN A 114 -8.07 6.82 9.85
C GLN A 114 -9.21 5.82 9.59
N GLY A 115 -9.65 5.11 10.63
CA GLY A 115 -10.86 4.27 10.58
C GLY A 115 -10.79 3.01 9.72
N SER A 116 -9.60 2.56 9.29
CA SER A 116 -9.42 1.42 8.39
C SER A 116 -8.88 0.15 9.09
N GLU A 117 -9.53 -0.27 10.18
CA GLU A 117 -9.06 -1.43 11.00
C GLU A 117 -8.95 -2.73 10.20
N ASP A 118 -9.92 -3.01 9.33
CA ASP A 118 -9.95 -4.23 8.53
C ASP A 118 -8.76 -4.30 7.56
N VAL A 119 -8.38 -3.17 6.97
CA VAL A 119 -7.19 -3.06 6.10
C VAL A 119 -5.92 -3.38 6.89
N ARG A 120 -5.77 -2.83 8.10
CA ARG A 120 -4.58 -3.08 8.93
C ARG A 120 -4.45 -4.53 9.34
N ARG A 121 -5.55 -5.16 9.76
CA ARG A 121 -5.56 -6.61 10.10
C ARG A 121 -5.26 -7.48 8.89
N MET A 122 -5.80 -7.13 7.72
CA MET A 122 -5.51 -7.83 6.47
C MET A 122 -4.02 -7.71 6.11
N LEU A 123 -3.44 -6.50 6.22
CA LEU A 123 -2.02 -6.28 5.95
C LEU A 123 -1.13 -7.04 6.93
N HIS A 124 -1.43 -7.00 8.23
CA HIS A 124 -0.73 -7.80 9.23
C HIS A 124 -0.74 -9.29 8.85
N GLY A 125 -1.92 -9.85 8.58
CA GLY A 125 -2.04 -11.25 8.18
C GLY A 125 -1.26 -11.57 6.91
N CYS A 126 -1.21 -10.64 5.95
CA CYS A 126 -0.43 -10.75 4.73
C CYS A 126 1.08 -10.84 5.05
N VAL A 127 1.60 -9.91 5.87
CA VAL A 127 3.01 -9.86 6.27
C VAL A 127 3.47 -11.16 6.94
N VAL A 128 2.71 -11.65 7.91
CA VAL A 128 2.99 -12.91 8.61
C VAL A 128 2.96 -14.09 7.63
N LYS A 129 1.95 -14.14 6.74
CA LYS A 129 1.80 -15.24 5.78
C LYS A 129 2.94 -15.31 4.76
N VAL A 130 3.51 -14.17 4.37
CA VAL A 130 4.66 -14.14 3.45
C VAL A 130 6.02 -14.22 4.15
N GLY A 131 6.03 -14.28 5.50
CA GLY A 131 7.24 -14.41 6.31
C GLY A 131 8.11 -13.15 6.35
N LEU A 132 7.48 -11.98 6.25
CA LEU A 132 8.16 -10.67 6.33
C LEU A 132 7.93 -9.97 7.67
N ASP A 133 7.35 -10.67 8.65
CA ASP A 133 7.13 -10.20 10.02
C ASP A 133 8.43 -9.99 10.81
N LEU A 134 9.51 -10.69 10.42
CA LEU A 134 10.86 -10.51 10.99
C LEU A 134 11.72 -9.50 10.22
N ASP A 135 11.25 -9.00 9.07
CA ASP A 135 11.96 -7.97 8.32
C ASP A 135 11.91 -6.64 9.08
N MET A 136 13.07 -6.07 9.39
CA MET A 136 13.18 -4.85 10.20
C MET A 136 12.42 -3.66 9.59
N PHE A 137 12.43 -3.53 8.26
CA PHE A 137 11.77 -2.43 7.57
C PHE A 137 10.25 -2.59 7.61
N VAL A 138 9.76 -3.81 7.33
CA VAL A 138 8.33 -4.14 7.39
C VAL A 138 7.80 -4.08 8.82
N GLY A 139 8.51 -4.68 9.78
CA GLY A 139 8.16 -4.65 11.21
C GLY A 139 8.09 -3.22 11.76
N SER A 140 9.06 -2.36 11.41
CA SER A 140 9.01 -0.94 11.79
C SER A 140 7.78 -0.23 11.22
N ALA A 141 7.42 -0.51 9.97
CA ALA A 141 6.21 0.05 9.36
C ALA A 141 4.93 -0.49 10.02
N MET A 142 4.90 -1.76 10.44
CA MET A 142 3.77 -2.33 11.19
C MET A 142 3.60 -1.67 12.57
N VAL A 143 4.70 -1.43 13.31
CA VAL A 143 4.67 -0.71 14.59
C VAL A 143 4.12 0.70 14.40
N ASP A 144 4.61 1.46 13.41
CA ASP A 144 4.11 2.81 13.10
C ASP A 144 2.62 2.80 12.73
N MET A 145 2.21 1.83 11.90
CA MET A 145 0.82 1.66 11.48
C MET A 145 -0.12 1.42 12.65
N TYR A 146 0.23 0.55 13.59
CA TYR A 146 -0.60 0.29 14.77
C TYR A 146 -0.57 1.44 15.77
N ALA A 147 0.62 1.97 16.08
CA ALA A 147 0.83 3.04 17.05
C ALA A 147 0.07 4.33 16.69
N LYS A 148 0.02 4.69 15.40
CA LYS A 148 -0.71 5.89 14.94
C LYS A 148 -2.22 5.77 14.98
N ASN A 149 -2.75 4.54 15.07
CA ASN A 149 -4.17 4.27 14.92
C ASN A 149 -4.80 3.66 16.18
N GLY A 150 -4.21 3.91 17.35
CA GLY A 150 -4.74 3.48 18.64
C GLY A 150 -4.51 2.01 19.00
N GLY A 151 -3.87 1.22 18.12
CA GLY A 151 -3.56 -0.19 18.34
C GLY A 151 -2.25 -0.40 19.11
N LEU A 152 -2.08 0.24 20.27
CA LEU A 152 -0.79 0.22 20.97
C LEU A 152 -0.41 -1.18 21.46
N GLU A 153 -1.39 -2.01 21.85
CA GLU A 153 -1.13 -3.38 22.29
C GLU A 153 -0.58 -4.24 21.15
N GLU A 154 -1.14 -4.10 19.95
CA GLU A 154 -0.69 -4.74 18.72
C GLU A 154 0.68 -4.23 18.31
N ALA A 155 0.94 -2.92 18.45
CA ALA A 155 2.25 -2.34 18.19
C ALA A 155 3.32 -2.97 19.10
N ILE A 156 3.03 -3.16 20.39
CA ILE A 156 3.95 -3.82 21.35
C ILE A 156 4.21 -5.27 20.94
N LYS A 157 3.16 -6.03 20.61
CA LYS A 157 3.30 -7.43 20.15
C LYS A 157 4.20 -7.54 18.92
N VAL A 158 4.01 -6.65 17.94
CA VAL A 158 4.86 -6.62 16.74
C VAL A 158 6.29 -6.24 17.11
N PHE A 159 6.47 -5.22 17.95
CA PHE A 159 7.78 -4.76 18.40
C PHE A 159 8.59 -5.88 19.06
N ASP A 160 7.97 -6.65 19.95
CA ASP A 160 8.61 -7.77 20.66
C ASP A 160 9.04 -8.91 19.72
N CYS A 161 8.40 -9.05 18.56
CA CYS A 161 8.76 -10.05 17.54
C CYS A 161 9.94 -9.61 16.66
N ILE A 162 10.30 -8.32 16.63
CA ILE A 162 11.36 -7.81 15.74
C ILE A 162 12.75 -8.12 16.32
N PRO A 163 13.60 -8.88 15.63
CA PRO A 163 14.97 -9.15 16.09
C PRO A 163 15.85 -7.90 15.94
N ASN A 164 16.78 -7.67 16.86
CA ASN A 164 17.79 -6.59 16.79
C ASN A 164 17.19 -5.19 16.59
N GLN A 165 16.19 -4.83 17.41
CA GLN A 165 15.52 -3.52 17.41
C GLN A 165 16.51 -2.35 17.31
N ASN A 166 16.21 -1.38 16.43
CA ASN A 166 17.05 -0.21 16.18
C ASN A 166 16.33 1.10 16.55
N ALA A 167 17.03 2.23 16.42
CA ALA A 167 16.48 3.53 16.77
C ALA A 167 15.15 3.88 16.04
N VAL A 168 14.91 3.32 14.84
CA VAL A 168 13.68 3.57 14.07
C VAL A 168 12.48 2.95 14.77
N VAL A 169 12.56 1.66 15.16
CA VAL A 169 11.44 0.97 15.79
C VAL A 169 11.15 1.49 17.21
N TYR A 170 12.21 1.85 17.96
CA TYR A 170 12.05 2.55 19.25
C TYR A 170 11.40 3.92 19.08
N GLY A 171 11.80 4.69 18.06
CA GLY A 171 11.21 6.00 17.75
C GLY A 171 9.71 5.90 17.43
N ALA A 172 9.32 4.89 16.65
CA ALA A 172 7.91 4.61 16.36
C ALA A 172 7.12 4.26 17.64
N MET A 173 7.69 3.46 18.53
CA MET A 173 7.06 3.08 19.79
C MET A 173 6.89 4.28 20.74
N ILE A 174 7.93 5.09 20.93
CA ILE A 174 7.89 6.30 21.77
C ILE A 174 6.83 7.28 21.22
N ALA A 175 6.78 7.46 19.90
CA ALA A 175 5.77 8.30 19.26
C ALA A 175 4.35 7.77 19.48
N GLY A 176 4.16 6.45 19.52
CA GLY A 176 2.89 5.80 19.88
C GLY A 176 2.46 6.11 21.31
N PHE A 177 3.34 5.87 22.30
CA PHE A 177 3.05 6.16 23.70
C PHE A 177 2.76 7.63 23.97
N ALA A 178 3.48 8.54 23.30
CA ALA A 178 3.25 9.98 23.43
C ALA A 178 1.87 10.42 22.94
N ARG A 179 1.28 9.71 21.96
CA ARG A 179 -0.07 9.99 21.46
C ARG A 179 -1.14 9.53 22.46
N LEU A 180 -0.96 8.36 23.06
CA LEU A 180 -1.88 7.85 24.09
C LEU A 180 -2.01 8.82 25.28
N GLY A 181 -0.90 9.45 25.69
CA GLY A 181 -0.91 10.44 26.78
C GLY A 181 -1.60 11.77 26.44
N ASN A 182 -1.84 12.05 25.16
CA ASN A 182 -2.53 13.25 24.69
C ASN A 182 -4.01 13.00 24.37
N ASP A 183 -4.47 11.75 24.36
CA ASP A 183 -5.89 11.44 24.23
C ASP A 183 -6.58 11.79 25.56
N PRO A 184 -7.55 12.72 25.57
CA PRO A 184 -8.25 13.08 26.79
C PRO A 184 -8.94 11.83 27.35
N CYS A 185 -8.63 11.50 28.60
CA CYS A 185 -9.33 10.46 29.36
C CYS A 185 -10.85 10.65 29.18
N PRO A 186 -11.63 9.63 28.80
CA PRO A 186 -13.07 9.74 28.82
C PRO A 186 -13.46 10.07 30.26
N GLU A 187 -14.08 11.24 30.48
CA GLU A 187 -14.66 11.57 31.77
C GLU A 187 -15.59 10.42 32.16
N ALA A 188 -15.27 9.76 33.28
CA ALA A 188 -16.12 8.74 33.87
C ALA A 188 -17.44 9.41 34.27
N LEU A 189 -18.52 9.06 33.56
CA LEU A 189 -19.91 9.35 33.95
C LEU A 189 -20.35 8.44 35.10
#